data_AF-A0A9P0T2V8-F1
#
_entry.id   AF-A0A9P0T2V8-F1
#
_cell.length_a   1.000
_cell.length_b   1.000
_cell.length_c   1.000
_cell.angle_alpha   90.00
_cell.angle_beta   90.00
_cell.angle_gamma   90.00
#
_symmetry.space_group_name_H-M   'P 1'
#
loop_
_entity.id
_entity.type
_entity.pdbx_description
1 polymer ?
#
loop_
_entity_poly.entity_id
_entity_poly.type
_entity_poly.pdbx_seq_one_letter_code
_entity_poly.pdbx_strand_id
1 'polypeptide(L)'
;MIGRCKVGRLFTSTFRRCNGRASSGFQSCFESAKPLHFLCVPHTGKSNRYDSTIPYRFITVHNTQYEELGSHFNWNTNMKPIDEKMKSKFSTKSKAAVIFLDKCRSRSKREVLVKDLQKELGRFNLTVDVFGECGPRQCRRKTMQSCYWRVKKMYYFYLAFEDSMSADYITQAVLNAYDNYAVPIVYGGVHYNKYLPPGSYLNAVNASAATLAETMHDIIANREQYYNYFRWRNHYIISKSTPLDGCDLCQLMNHPARLKQTSSYEKFRKWWNPNYIQRCDSN
;
A
#
# COMPACT_ATOMS: atom_id res chain seq x y z
N MET A 1 -40.18 -14.51 -10.10
CA MET A 1 -39.78 -14.37 -11.51
C MET A 1 -38.27 -14.40 -11.58
N ILE A 2 -37.71 -15.47 -12.15
CA ILE A 2 -36.28 -15.77 -12.19
C ILE A 2 -35.78 -15.40 -13.58
N GLY A 3 -34.97 -14.35 -13.71
CA GLY A 3 -34.32 -13.98 -14.96
C GLY A 3 -33.02 -14.76 -15.14
N ARG A 4 -33.01 -15.73 -16.06
CA ARG A 4 -31.81 -16.47 -16.48
C ARG A 4 -31.02 -15.65 -17.51
N CYS A 5 -29.74 -15.35 -17.25
CA CYS A 5 -28.79 -14.99 -18.30
C CYS A 5 -28.13 -16.25 -18.86
N LYS A 6 -28.42 -16.58 -20.12
CA LYS A 6 -27.71 -17.62 -20.90
C LYS A 6 -26.38 -17.05 -21.40
N VAL A 7 -25.29 -17.76 -21.15
CA VAL A 7 -23.98 -17.52 -21.79
C VAL A 7 -23.75 -18.62 -22.84
N GLY A 8 -23.59 -18.24 -24.10
CA GLY A 8 -23.32 -19.13 -25.23
C GLY A 8 -21.84 -19.43 -25.43
N ARG A 9 -21.55 -20.74 -25.54
CA ARG A 9 -20.41 -21.51 -26.07
C ARG A 9 -19.06 -20.86 -26.50
N LEU A 10 -18.01 -21.41 -25.87
CA LEU A 10 -16.76 -22.01 -26.41
C LEU A 10 -15.93 -21.27 -27.48
N PHE A 11 -14.72 -20.86 -27.09
CA PHE A 11 -13.52 -20.92 -27.95
C PHE A 11 -12.34 -21.49 -27.16
N THR A 12 -11.68 -22.48 -27.76
CA THR A 12 -10.41 -23.07 -27.33
C THR A 12 -9.25 -22.17 -27.77
N SER A 13 -8.43 -21.69 -26.84
CA SER A 13 -7.12 -21.11 -27.18
C SER A 13 -6.01 -21.76 -26.33
N THR A 14 -4.93 -22.14 -27.01
CA THR A 14 -3.72 -22.75 -26.47
C THR A 14 -2.95 -21.76 -25.60
N PHE A 15 -2.71 -22.12 -24.33
CA PHE A 15 -1.89 -21.36 -23.39
C PHE A 15 -0.38 -21.61 -23.63
N ARG A 16 0.42 -20.56 -23.81
CA ARG A 16 1.87 -20.63 -23.52
C ARG A 16 2.09 -20.17 -22.08
N ARG A 17 2.64 -21.05 -21.23
CA ARG A 17 3.08 -20.74 -19.86
C ARG A 17 4.28 -19.79 -19.91
N CYS A 18 4.17 -18.61 -19.30
CA CYS A 18 5.34 -17.90 -18.79
C CYS A 18 5.83 -18.65 -17.54
N ASN A 19 7.07 -19.16 -17.57
CA ASN A 19 7.66 -19.80 -16.39
C ASN A 19 7.96 -18.75 -15.32
N GLY A 20 7.23 -18.82 -14.21
CA GLY A 20 7.43 -18.02 -13.01
C GLY A 20 6.23 -18.17 -12.09
N ARG A 21 6.38 -18.90 -10.97
CA ARG A 21 5.31 -19.06 -9.97
C ARG A 21 5.00 -17.72 -9.30
N ALA A 22 3.98 -17.02 -9.79
CA ALA A 22 3.28 -15.97 -9.06
C ALA A 22 2.12 -16.61 -8.30
N SER A 23 2.27 -16.84 -7.00
CA SER A 23 1.18 -17.25 -6.12
C SER A 23 0.51 -16.03 -5.49
N SER A 24 -0.22 -15.28 -6.32
CA SER A 24 -1.41 -14.48 -5.98
C SER A 24 -1.88 -13.72 -7.24
N GLY A 25 -2.50 -14.45 -8.17
CA GLY A 25 -3.07 -13.91 -9.41
C GLY A 25 -2.47 -14.57 -10.64
N PHE A 26 -3.19 -15.54 -11.21
CA PHE A 26 -2.91 -16.02 -12.55
C PHE A 26 -3.08 -14.85 -13.53
N GLN A 27 -2.04 -14.58 -14.32
CA GLN A 27 -2.06 -13.56 -15.34
C GLN A 27 -2.28 -14.26 -16.69
N SER A 28 -3.53 -14.27 -17.17
CA SER A 28 -3.87 -14.73 -18.51
C SER A 28 -3.97 -13.52 -19.45
N CYS A 29 -3.12 -13.45 -20.47
CA CYS A 29 -3.32 -12.55 -21.61
C CYS A 29 -4.26 -13.23 -22.61
N PHE A 30 -5.39 -12.60 -22.94
CA PHE A 30 -6.31 -13.07 -23.99
C PHE A 30 -5.98 -12.39 -25.32
N GLU A 31 -5.95 -13.16 -26.40
CA GLU A 31 -5.82 -12.65 -27.78
C GLU A 31 -7.14 -12.82 -28.56
N SER A 32 -7.67 -11.68 -29.00
CA SER A 32 -8.64 -11.38 -30.07
C SER A 32 -10.06 -11.99 -30.11
N ALA A 33 -11.08 -11.11 -30.08
CA ALA A 33 -12.03 -10.80 -31.18
C ALA A 33 -12.90 -9.56 -30.82
N LYS A 34 -13.25 -8.73 -31.82
CA LYS A 34 -13.85 -7.35 -31.78
C LYS A 34 -15.22 -7.22 -31.06
N PRO A 35 -15.78 -6.00 -30.84
CA PRO A 35 -15.27 -4.84 -30.14
C PRO A 35 -16.24 -4.45 -29.00
N LEU A 36 -16.26 -5.19 -27.89
CA LEU A 36 -16.51 -4.55 -26.60
C LEU A 36 -15.14 -4.29 -26.01
N HIS A 37 -14.75 -3.02 -25.94
CA HIS A 37 -13.45 -2.59 -25.46
C HIS A 37 -13.16 -3.25 -24.10
N PHE A 38 -12.19 -4.17 -24.13
CA PHE A 38 -11.80 -5.00 -23.02
C PHE A 38 -11.28 -4.12 -21.87
N LEU A 39 -12.05 -4.04 -20.78
CA LEU A 39 -11.46 -3.82 -19.47
C LEU A 39 -10.64 -5.09 -19.16
N CYS A 40 -9.31 -5.02 -19.27
CA CYS A 40 -8.43 -5.99 -18.60
C CYS A 40 -8.56 -5.77 -17.10
N VAL A 41 -9.64 -6.33 -16.59
CA VAL A 41 -9.96 -6.43 -15.18
C VAL A 41 -9.06 -7.54 -14.61
N PRO A 42 -8.13 -7.28 -13.67
CA PRO A 42 -7.61 -8.38 -12.85
C PRO A 42 -8.82 -9.08 -12.24
N HIS A 43 -8.79 -10.40 -11.98
CA HIS A 43 -9.93 -11.26 -11.59
C HIS A 43 -10.96 -10.68 -10.56
N THR A 44 -10.69 -9.54 -9.94
CA THR A 44 -11.49 -8.74 -9.00
C THR A 44 -12.11 -7.42 -9.49
N GLY A 45 -11.98 -6.97 -10.75
CA GLY A 45 -12.57 -5.67 -11.19
C GLY A 45 -11.63 -4.46 -11.14
N LYS A 46 -10.48 -4.58 -10.47
CA LYS A 46 -9.86 -3.42 -9.81
C LYS A 46 -8.54 -2.99 -10.42
N SER A 47 -8.50 -1.77 -10.92
CA SER A 47 -7.24 -1.08 -11.18
C SER A 47 -6.91 -0.16 -10.00
N ASN A 48 -5.71 -0.29 -9.45
CA ASN A 48 -5.20 0.62 -8.41
C ASN A 48 -4.67 1.93 -9.00
N ARG A 49 -4.64 2.07 -10.33
CA ARG A 49 -4.19 3.29 -11.00
C ARG A 49 -5.22 4.40 -10.88
N TYR A 50 -4.77 5.58 -10.48
CA TYR A 50 -5.62 6.75 -10.29
C TYR A 50 -6.32 7.21 -11.59
N ASP A 51 -5.67 7.05 -12.74
CA ASP A 51 -6.16 7.46 -14.06
C ASP A 51 -7.03 6.39 -14.76
N SER A 52 -7.49 5.39 -14.01
CA SER A 52 -8.39 4.36 -14.53
C SER A 52 -9.82 4.86 -14.62
N THR A 53 -10.59 4.33 -15.56
CA THR A 53 -12.01 4.67 -15.75
C THR A 53 -12.83 4.50 -14.46
N ILE A 54 -12.55 3.42 -13.72
CA ILE A 54 -13.10 3.14 -12.39
C ILE A 54 -11.90 2.94 -11.45
N PRO A 55 -11.41 4.00 -10.80
CA PRO A 55 -10.25 3.89 -9.92
C PRO A 55 -10.66 3.21 -8.61
N TYR A 56 -9.92 2.17 -8.21
CA TYR A 56 -10.01 1.64 -6.87
C TYR A 56 -8.88 2.22 -6.02
N ARG A 57 -9.23 2.96 -4.97
CA ARG A 57 -8.28 3.38 -3.93
C ARG A 57 -8.24 2.33 -2.84
N PHE A 58 -7.04 2.06 -2.33
CA PHE A 58 -6.86 1.12 -1.22
C PHE A 58 -7.22 1.74 0.14
N ILE A 59 -7.07 3.06 0.26
CA ILE A 59 -7.28 3.85 1.48
C ILE A 59 -8.41 4.85 1.27
N THR A 60 -9.31 4.93 2.26
CA THR A 60 -10.33 5.97 2.39
C THR A 60 -9.96 6.89 3.55
N VAL A 61 -10.21 8.19 3.39
CA VAL A 61 -9.94 9.21 4.39
C VAL A 61 -11.25 9.88 4.76
N HIS A 62 -11.53 9.96 6.05
CA HIS A 62 -12.65 10.69 6.62
C HIS A 62 -12.15 11.83 7.50
N ASN A 63 -12.98 12.84 7.72
CA ASN A 63 -12.75 13.80 8.81
C ASN A 63 -13.11 13.19 10.17
N THR A 64 -12.99 13.98 11.25
CA THR A 64 -13.31 13.53 12.61
C THR A 64 -14.80 13.34 12.86
N GLN A 65 -15.67 13.77 11.94
CA GLN A 65 -17.11 13.55 11.93
C GLN A 65 -17.51 12.32 11.10
N TYR A 66 -16.53 11.52 10.63
CA TYR A 66 -16.73 10.34 9.77
C TYR A 66 -17.28 10.66 8.37
N GLU A 67 -17.16 11.90 7.90
CA GLU A 67 -17.51 12.27 6.54
C GLU A 67 -16.34 11.95 5.61
N GLU A 68 -16.63 11.28 4.49
CA GLU A 68 -15.61 10.88 3.53
C GLU A 68 -15.12 12.07 2.68
N LEU A 69 -13.79 12.23 2.58
CA LEU A 69 -13.16 13.37 1.90
C LEU A 69 -12.84 13.13 0.41
N GLY A 70 -13.32 12.03 -0.19
CA GLY A 70 -13.12 11.74 -1.61
C GLY A 70 -11.66 11.39 -1.99
N SER A 71 -11.19 11.90 -3.14
CA SER A 71 -9.90 11.51 -3.74
C SER A 71 -8.90 12.66 -3.95
N HIS A 72 -9.34 13.91 -3.82
CA HIS A 72 -8.50 15.10 -3.97
C HIS A 72 -8.37 15.80 -2.62
N PHE A 73 -7.38 15.38 -1.82
CA PHE A 73 -7.21 15.89 -0.46
C PHE A 73 -6.52 17.26 -0.47
N ASN A 74 -7.16 18.24 0.14
CA ASN A 74 -6.51 19.47 0.58
C ASN A 74 -6.10 19.29 2.05
N TRP A 75 -4.88 18.83 2.27
CA TRP A 75 -4.38 18.53 3.61
C TRP A 75 -4.19 19.80 4.43
N ASN A 76 -4.64 19.77 5.69
CA ASN A 76 -4.37 20.84 6.64
C ASN A 76 -2.86 20.91 6.91
N THR A 77 -2.24 22.04 6.57
CA THR A 77 -0.81 22.28 6.83
C THR A 77 -0.52 22.65 8.29
N ASN A 78 -1.53 23.13 9.02
CA ASN A 78 -1.44 23.61 10.40
C ASN A 78 -2.19 22.68 11.37
N MET A 79 -1.87 21.38 11.34
CA MET A 79 -2.54 20.38 12.18
C MET A 79 -2.28 20.63 13.67
N LYS A 80 -3.31 20.60 14.52
CA LYS A 80 -3.18 20.69 15.99
C LYS A 80 -2.28 19.58 16.61
N PRO A 81 -1.49 19.87 17.65
CA PRO A 81 -0.70 18.88 18.39
C PRO A 81 -1.58 17.82 19.06
N ILE A 82 -1.04 16.63 19.31
CA ILE A 82 -1.72 15.54 20.01
C ILE A 82 -1.83 15.81 21.52
N ASP A 83 -2.84 15.21 22.15
CA ASP A 83 -3.06 15.33 23.60
C ASP A 83 -2.14 14.42 24.45
N GLU A 84 -2.10 14.67 25.75
CA GLU A 84 -1.29 13.87 26.69
C GLU A 84 -1.74 12.40 26.75
N LYS A 85 -3.03 12.13 26.55
CA LYS A 85 -3.57 10.77 26.47
C LYS A 85 -2.95 10.01 25.31
N MET A 86 -2.78 10.63 24.14
CA MET A 86 -2.11 10.01 23.00
C MET A 86 -0.61 9.88 23.24
N LYS A 87 0.05 10.92 23.77
CA LYS A 87 1.49 10.86 24.11
C LYS A 87 1.81 9.70 25.05
N SER A 88 0.93 9.43 26.03
CA SER A 88 1.10 8.32 26.98
C SER A 88 1.16 6.94 26.30
N LYS A 89 0.58 6.77 25.11
CA LYS A 89 0.64 5.50 24.35
C LYS A 89 2.03 5.16 23.85
N PHE A 90 2.94 6.13 23.83
CA PHE A 90 4.28 6.00 23.27
C PHE A 90 5.37 5.81 24.32
N SER A 91 5.04 5.84 25.61
CA SER A 91 6.01 5.75 26.71
C SER A 91 6.76 4.42 26.78
N THR A 92 6.16 3.33 26.29
CA THR A 92 6.75 1.98 26.35
C THR A 92 7.60 1.63 25.13
N LYS A 93 7.69 2.54 24.14
CA LYS A 93 8.44 2.27 22.92
C LYS A 93 9.94 2.21 23.24
N SER A 94 10.61 1.23 22.64
CA SER A 94 12.00 0.89 22.96
C SER A 94 12.78 0.32 21.77
N LYS A 95 12.10 -0.09 20.69
CA LYS A 95 12.70 -0.65 19.49
C LYS A 95 12.48 0.26 18.30
N ALA A 96 13.49 0.41 17.45
CA ALA A 96 13.39 1.33 16.32
C ALA A 96 12.31 0.92 15.33
N ALA A 97 12.44 -0.23 14.66
CA ALA A 97 11.51 -0.59 13.60
C ALA A 97 11.15 -2.08 13.57
N VAL A 98 10.02 -2.36 12.92
CA VAL A 98 9.58 -3.72 12.60
C VAL A 98 9.10 -3.78 11.15
N ILE A 99 9.29 -4.92 10.51
CA ILE A 99 8.73 -5.21 9.19
C ILE A 99 8.14 -6.62 9.16
N PHE A 100 7.01 -6.78 8.48
CA PHE A 100 6.39 -8.08 8.27
C PHE A 100 6.64 -8.47 6.82
N LEU A 101 7.40 -9.54 6.61
CA LEU A 101 7.80 -10.03 5.29
C LEU A 101 7.28 -11.46 5.10
N ASP A 102 6.41 -11.60 4.10
CA ASP A 102 5.94 -12.86 3.53
C ASP A 102 6.74 -13.28 2.29
N LYS A 103 7.45 -12.33 1.67
CA LYS A 103 8.24 -12.54 0.47
C LYS A 103 9.66 -12.02 0.65
N CYS A 104 10.63 -12.94 0.59
CA CYS A 104 12.03 -12.68 0.96
C CYS A 104 12.88 -12.17 -0.20
N ARG A 105 12.30 -12.11 -1.39
CA ARG A 105 12.90 -11.54 -2.60
C ARG A 105 11.83 -10.72 -3.31
N SER A 106 11.99 -9.40 -3.34
CA SER A 106 11.03 -8.52 -3.99
C SER A 106 11.59 -7.92 -5.28
N ARG A 107 10.71 -7.33 -6.09
CA ARG A 107 11.13 -6.56 -7.27
C ARG A 107 11.72 -5.21 -6.87
N SER A 108 11.23 -4.65 -5.77
CA SER A 108 11.76 -3.42 -5.17
C SER A 108 13.11 -3.60 -4.48
N LYS A 109 13.61 -4.84 -4.31
CA LYS A 109 14.81 -5.14 -3.51
C LYS A 109 14.73 -4.61 -2.08
N ARG A 110 13.52 -4.52 -1.53
CA ARG A 110 13.28 -3.99 -0.18
C ARG A 110 14.07 -4.77 0.88
N GLU A 111 14.30 -6.06 0.66
CA GLU A 111 15.10 -6.91 1.54
C GLU A 111 16.57 -6.45 1.64
N VAL A 112 17.13 -5.87 0.58
CA VAL A 112 18.50 -5.33 0.58
C VAL A 112 18.53 -4.07 1.45
N LEU A 113 17.59 -3.14 1.22
CA LEU A 113 17.46 -1.93 2.04
C LEU A 113 17.24 -2.25 3.52
N VAL A 114 16.40 -3.24 3.86
CA VAL A 114 16.20 -3.67 5.25
C VAL A 114 17.50 -4.18 5.87
N LYS A 115 18.29 -4.99 5.14
CA LYS A 115 19.56 -5.52 5.62
C LYS A 115 20.59 -4.41 5.86
N ASP A 116 20.71 -3.47 4.93
CA ASP A 116 21.63 -2.34 5.06
C ASP A 116 21.20 -1.41 6.20
N LEU A 117 19.90 -1.15 6.33
CA LEU A 117 19.34 -0.37 7.43
C LEU A 117 19.58 -1.02 8.80
N GLN A 118 19.48 -2.35 8.91
CA GLN A 118 19.82 -3.07 10.14
C GLN A 118 21.28 -2.84 10.55
N LYS A 119 22.20 -2.83 9.58
CA LYS A 119 23.62 -2.57 9.84
C LYS A 119 23.85 -1.14 10.33
N GLU A 120 23.28 -0.15 9.65
CA GLU A 120 23.48 1.26 9.99
C GLU A 120 22.81 1.64 11.33
N LEU A 121 21.61 1.13 11.63
CA LEU A 121 20.96 1.32 12.93
C LEU A 121 21.73 0.70 14.10
N GLY A 122 22.50 -0.36 13.84
CA GLY A 122 23.37 -0.98 14.85
C GLY A 122 24.37 0.00 15.47
N ARG A 123 24.80 1.02 14.71
CA ARG A 123 25.70 2.08 15.18
C ARG A 123 25.08 2.96 16.28
N PHE A 124 23.75 3.00 16.34
CA PHE A 124 22.97 3.74 17.33
C PHE A 124 22.36 2.83 18.41
N ASN A 125 22.77 1.56 18.49
CA ASN A 125 22.14 0.53 19.33
C ASN A 125 20.64 0.34 19.04
N LEU A 126 20.23 0.58 17.79
CA LEU A 126 18.86 0.43 17.32
C LEU A 126 18.72 -0.83 16.45
N THR A 127 17.52 -1.41 16.42
CA THR A 127 17.26 -2.67 15.71
C THR A 127 16.01 -2.60 14.84
N VAL A 128 16.06 -3.29 13.70
CA VAL A 128 14.87 -3.66 12.91
C VAL A 128 14.58 -5.14 13.12
N ASP A 129 13.40 -5.46 13.64
CA ASP A 129 12.94 -6.84 13.71
C ASP A 129 12.17 -7.23 12.43
N VAL A 130 12.52 -8.39 11.86
CA VAL A 130 11.81 -8.98 10.72
C VAL A 130 10.89 -10.08 11.22
N PHE A 131 9.60 -9.92 10.96
CA PHE A 131 8.53 -10.84 11.30
C PHE A 131 8.02 -11.56 10.04
N GLY A 132 7.59 -12.82 10.18
CA GLY A 132 7.06 -13.63 9.07
C GLY A 132 8.06 -14.65 8.53
N GLU A 133 7.79 -15.19 7.34
CA GLU A 133 8.56 -16.30 6.75
C GLU A 133 10.02 -15.94 6.48
N CYS A 134 10.32 -14.65 6.32
CA CYS A 134 11.66 -14.16 6.03
C CYS A 134 12.48 -13.76 7.26
N GLY A 135 11.95 -13.95 8.46
CA GLY A 135 12.58 -13.55 9.70
C GLY A 135 12.54 -14.64 10.76
N PRO A 136 13.34 -14.48 11.84
CA PRO A 136 13.36 -15.44 12.93
C PRO A 136 12.08 -15.43 13.76
N ARG A 137 11.31 -14.34 13.71
CA ARG A 137 10.08 -14.14 14.50
C ARG A 137 8.85 -14.46 13.64
N GLN A 138 8.10 -15.48 14.01
CA GLN A 138 6.93 -15.92 13.23
C GLN A 138 5.63 -15.27 13.72
N CYS A 139 4.82 -14.79 12.78
CA CYS A 139 3.48 -14.25 13.03
C CYS A 139 2.44 -14.94 12.17
N ARG A 140 2.03 -16.13 12.63
CA ARG A 140 0.97 -16.91 11.99
C ARG A 140 -0.37 -16.21 12.19
N ARG A 141 -1.37 -16.56 11.37
CA ARG A 141 -2.75 -16.01 11.48
C ARG A 141 -3.29 -16.03 12.92
N LYS A 142 -3.10 -17.14 13.64
CA LYS A 142 -3.56 -17.32 15.03
C LYS A 142 -2.84 -16.41 16.03
N THR A 143 -1.61 -15.98 15.75
CA THR A 143 -0.78 -15.16 16.66
C THR A 143 -0.65 -13.70 16.22
N MET A 144 -1.32 -13.32 15.12
CA MET A 144 -1.17 -11.99 14.51
C MET A 144 -1.53 -10.85 15.47
N GLN A 145 -2.57 -11.02 16.30
CA GLN A 145 -2.95 -10.02 17.29
C GLN A 145 -1.86 -9.79 18.35
N SER A 146 -1.18 -10.84 18.79
CA SER A 146 -0.03 -10.70 19.70
C SER A 146 1.12 -9.95 19.02
N CYS A 147 1.36 -10.20 17.73
CA CYS A 147 2.38 -9.49 16.97
C CYS A 147 2.05 -7.99 16.86
N TYR A 148 0.82 -7.64 16.50
CA TYR A 148 0.34 -6.26 16.46
C TYR A 148 0.40 -5.57 17.82
N TRP A 149 0.06 -6.26 18.89
CA TRP A 149 0.23 -5.72 20.25
C TRP A 149 1.70 -5.37 20.54
N ARG A 150 2.66 -6.20 20.10
CA ARG A 150 4.10 -5.89 20.22
C ARG A 150 4.49 -4.67 19.39
N VAL A 151 4.01 -4.56 18.13
CA VAL A 151 4.21 -3.37 17.29
C VAL A 151 3.78 -2.12 18.06
N LYS A 152 2.55 -2.14 18.56
CA LYS A 152 1.93 -1.03 19.29
C LYS A 152 2.72 -0.60 20.52
N LYS A 153 3.18 -1.54 21.32
CA LYS A 153 3.85 -1.26 22.58
C LYS A 153 5.33 -0.93 22.45
N MET A 154 6.04 -1.59 21.53
CA MET A 154 7.50 -1.59 21.56
C MET A 154 8.15 -0.77 20.45
N TYR A 155 7.51 -0.61 19.28
CA TYR A 155 8.20 -0.09 18.10
C TYR A 155 7.83 1.36 17.78
N TYR A 156 8.83 2.19 17.47
CA TYR A 156 8.62 3.55 16.98
C TYR A 156 8.11 3.54 15.53
N PHE A 157 8.74 2.72 14.69
CA PHE A 157 8.50 2.68 13.27
C PHE A 157 7.98 1.32 12.81
N TYR A 158 7.20 1.33 11.74
CA TYR A 158 6.84 0.15 10.97
C TYR A 158 7.31 0.36 9.53
N LEU A 159 8.14 -0.52 9.00
CA LEU A 159 8.61 -0.40 7.62
C LEU A 159 7.48 -0.85 6.68
N ALA A 160 6.78 0.12 6.11
CA ALA A 160 5.74 -0.08 5.11
C ALA A 160 6.36 -0.15 3.71
N PHE A 161 7.24 -1.14 3.51
CA PHE A 161 8.00 -1.30 2.27
C PHE A 161 7.24 -2.18 1.29
N GLU A 162 6.91 -1.63 0.13
CA GLU A 162 6.20 -2.32 -0.92
C GLU A 162 7.13 -3.27 -1.69
N ASP A 163 6.56 -4.38 -2.19
CA ASP A 163 7.32 -5.41 -2.91
C ASP A 163 7.62 -5.04 -4.38
N SER A 164 7.04 -3.93 -4.86
CA SER A 164 7.27 -3.36 -6.19
C SER A 164 7.29 -1.83 -6.18
N MET A 165 8.14 -1.24 -7.02
CA MET A 165 8.16 0.21 -7.28
C MET A 165 7.15 0.53 -8.38
N SER A 166 5.86 0.58 -8.02
CA SER A 166 4.76 0.86 -8.94
C SER A 166 3.99 2.09 -8.48
N ALA A 167 3.56 2.91 -9.46
CA ALA A 167 2.67 4.04 -9.19
C ALA A 167 1.36 3.56 -8.55
N ASP A 168 0.84 4.33 -7.62
CA ASP A 168 -0.43 4.11 -6.91
C ASP A 168 -0.55 2.76 -6.14
N TYR A 169 0.56 2.03 -5.98
CA TYR A 169 0.61 0.79 -5.22
C TYR A 169 0.84 1.06 -3.73
N ILE A 170 -0.26 1.23 -2.99
CA ILE A 170 -0.29 1.25 -1.51
C ILE A 170 -1.01 0.01 -1.02
N THR A 171 -0.45 -0.67 -0.02
CA THR A 171 -1.03 -1.86 0.58
C THR A 171 -1.40 -1.67 2.07
N GLN A 172 -1.80 -2.77 2.71
CA GLN A 172 -2.13 -2.83 4.13
C GLN A 172 -0.96 -2.43 5.04
N ALA A 173 0.28 -2.40 4.53
CA ALA A 173 1.46 -2.12 5.34
C ALA A 173 1.41 -0.74 6.03
N VAL A 174 0.92 0.29 5.34
CA VAL A 174 0.74 1.64 5.93
C VAL A 174 -0.33 1.62 7.01
N LEU A 175 -1.46 0.96 6.76
CA LEU A 175 -2.54 0.83 7.73
C LEU A 175 -2.11 0.04 8.97
N ASN A 176 -1.31 -1.02 8.80
CA ASN A 176 -0.73 -1.75 9.92
C ASN A 176 0.13 -0.86 10.83
N ALA A 177 0.87 0.10 10.26
CA ALA A 177 1.62 1.09 11.04
C ALA A 177 0.67 1.99 11.83
N TYR A 178 -0.31 2.58 11.14
CA TYR A 178 -1.28 3.48 11.75
C TYR A 178 -2.08 2.78 12.85
N ASP A 179 -2.72 1.66 12.57
CA ASP A 179 -3.56 0.93 13.54
C ASP A 179 -2.79 0.51 14.79
N ASN A 180 -1.47 0.34 14.65
CA ASN A 180 -0.56 -0.01 15.74
C ASN A 180 0.29 1.15 16.24
N TYR A 181 -0.13 2.41 16.06
CA TYR A 181 0.52 3.57 16.69
C TYR A 181 2.03 3.66 16.43
N ALA A 182 2.48 3.21 15.26
CA ALA A 182 3.85 3.30 14.77
C ALA A 182 3.88 4.24 13.56
N VAL A 183 4.98 4.96 13.38
CA VAL A 183 5.16 5.81 12.19
C VAL A 183 5.53 4.90 11.01
N PRO A 184 4.76 4.90 9.91
CA PRO A 184 5.15 4.17 8.71
C PRO A 184 6.40 4.80 8.10
N ILE A 185 7.42 3.98 7.85
CA ILE A 185 8.50 4.33 6.92
C ILE A 185 8.14 3.71 5.58
N VAL A 186 7.83 4.54 4.59
CA VAL A 186 7.31 4.11 3.30
C VAL A 186 8.42 3.95 2.27
N TYR A 187 8.37 2.88 1.49
CA TYR A 187 9.27 2.63 0.38
C TYR A 187 8.49 1.96 -0.75
N GLY A 188 8.18 2.73 -1.80
CA GLY A 188 7.36 2.28 -2.92
C GLY A 188 7.28 3.35 -4.01
N GLY A 189 6.68 3.02 -5.17
CA GLY A 189 6.61 3.92 -6.33
C GLY A 189 5.54 5.01 -6.25
N VAL A 190 4.95 5.26 -5.07
CA VAL A 190 3.77 6.11 -4.90
C VAL A 190 4.18 7.54 -4.55
N HIS A 191 3.45 8.51 -5.11
CA HIS A 191 3.45 9.88 -4.61
C HIS A 191 2.59 9.96 -3.34
N TYR A 192 3.17 9.57 -2.20
CA TYR A 192 2.45 9.39 -0.93
C TYR A 192 1.69 10.63 -0.45
N ASN A 193 2.13 11.84 -0.77
CA ASN A 193 1.43 13.09 -0.44
C ASN A 193 0.02 13.20 -1.05
N LYS A 194 -0.27 12.46 -2.12
CA LYS A 194 -1.61 12.37 -2.70
C LYS A 194 -2.57 11.48 -1.91
N TYR A 195 -2.06 10.64 -1.02
CA TYR A 195 -2.84 9.58 -0.36
C TYR A 195 -2.77 9.62 1.16
N LEU A 196 -1.67 10.16 1.71
CA LEU A 196 -1.38 10.20 3.13
C LEU A 196 -1.17 11.64 3.58
N PRO A 197 -1.66 12.02 4.78
CA PRO A 197 -1.45 13.36 5.30
C PRO A 197 0.04 13.71 5.42
N PRO A 198 0.46 14.93 5.08
CA PRO A 198 1.82 15.40 5.32
C PRO A 198 2.22 15.22 6.78
N GLY A 199 3.47 14.81 7.01
CA GLY A 199 3.96 14.52 8.35
C GLY A 199 3.40 13.25 8.99
N SER A 200 2.60 12.42 8.30
CA SER A 200 2.12 11.13 8.88
C SER A 200 3.06 9.94 8.65
N TYR A 201 4.09 10.10 7.81
CA TYR A 201 5.01 9.04 7.41
C TYR A 201 6.42 9.58 7.16
N LEU A 202 7.42 8.70 7.21
CA LEU A 202 8.79 8.98 6.78
C LEU A 202 9.04 8.32 5.42
N ASN A 203 9.55 9.05 4.43
CA ASN A 203 9.76 8.53 3.07
C ASN A 203 11.20 8.05 2.87
N ALA A 204 11.38 6.76 2.57
CA ALA A 204 12.69 6.14 2.35
C ALA A 204 13.09 6.01 0.87
N VAL A 205 12.25 6.42 -0.09
CA VAL A 205 12.50 6.15 -1.52
C VAL A 205 13.83 6.71 -2.04
N ASN A 206 14.22 7.90 -1.59
CA ASN A 206 15.46 8.57 -2.02
C ASN A 206 16.54 8.59 -0.92
N ALA A 207 16.34 7.88 0.19
CA ALA A 207 17.26 7.88 1.32
C ALA A 207 18.26 6.72 1.19
N SER A 208 19.54 6.98 1.50
CA SER A 208 20.48 5.91 1.77
C SER A 208 20.13 5.22 3.10
N ALA A 209 20.56 3.97 3.30
CA ALA A 209 20.37 3.28 4.58
C ALA A 209 21.00 4.05 5.77
N ALA A 210 22.15 4.70 5.55
CA ALA A 210 22.84 5.48 6.58
C ALA A 210 22.05 6.74 6.95
N THR A 211 21.65 7.53 5.95
CA THR A 211 20.84 8.75 6.17
C THR A 211 19.48 8.41 6.79
N LEU A 212 18.87 7.28 6.39
CA LEU A 212 17.63 6.81 6.98
C LEU A 212 17.82 6.40 8.45
N ALA A 213 18.92 5.71 8.79
CA ALA A 213 19.24 5.33 10.16
C ALA A 213 19.48 6.55 11.06
N GLU A 214 20.25 7.55 10.58
CA GLU A 214 20.47 8.82 11.26
C GLU A 214 19.15 9.56 11.51
N THR A 215 18.31 9.70 10.48
CA THR A 215 17.00 10.34 10.61
C THR A 215 16.11 9.62 11.62
N MET A 216 16.11 8.29 11.62
CA MET A 216 15.35 7.49 12.60
C MET A 216 15.89 7.69 14.02
N HIS A 217 17.20 7.75 14.20
CA HIS A 217 17.83 8.01 15.48
C HIS A 217 17.43 9.38 16.05
N ASP A 218 17.50 10.44 15.23
CA ASP A 218 17.14 11.80 15.63
C ASP A 218 15.68 11.89 16.08
N ILE A 219 14.77 11.27 15.31
CA ILE A 219 13.34 11.22 15.65
C ILE A 219 13.11 10.46 16.97
N ILE A 220 13.83 9.37 17.22
CA ILE A 220 13.71 8.61 18.47
C ILE A 220 14.24 9.43 19.66
N ALA A 221 15.34 10.15 19.47
CA ALA A 221 15.94 11.00 20.49
C ALA A 221 15.06 12.21 20.84
N ASN A 222 14.31 12.74 19.86
CA ASN A 222 13.43 13.90 20.04
C ASN A 222 11.94 13.49 20.10
N ARG A 223 11.40 13.38 21.32
CA ARG A 223 10.00 12.98 21.54
C ARG A 223 8.99 13.92 20.89
N GLU A 224 9.23 15.22 20.86
CA GLU A 224 8.33 16.18 20.21
C GLU A 224 8.33 15.99 18.69
N GLN A 225 9.48 15.72 18.09
CA GLN A 225 9.56 15.34 16.68
C GLN A 225 8.79 14.05 16.40
N TYR A 226 8.92 13.03 17.25
CA TYR A 226 8.13 11.80 17.12
C TYR A 226 6.62 12.05 17.25
N TYR A 227 6.19 12.90 18.21
CA TYR A 227 4.77 13.23 18.40
C TYR A 227 4.18 13.99 17.22
N ASN A 228 4.98 14.82 16.53
CA ASN A 228 4.53 15.51 15.32
C ASN A 228 4.01 14.55 14.24
N TYR A 229 4.52 13.31 14.18
CA TYR A 229 4.05 12.31 13.22
C TYR A 229 2.61 11.81 13.43
N PHE A 230 1.99 12.19 14.55
CA PHE A 230 0.64 11.77 14.92
C PHE A 230 -0.38 12.91 14.92
N ARG A 231 0.01 14.15 14.60
CA ARG A 231 -0.88 15.34 14.57
C ARG A 231 -2.10 15.14 13.68
N TRP A 232 -1.92 14.44 12.55
CA TRP A 232 -3.00 14.12 11.61
C TRP A 232 -4.18 13.39 12.24
N ARG A 233 -3.98 12.66 13.34
CA ARG A 233 -5.03 11.91 14.03
C ARG A 233 -6.12 12.79 14.65
N ASN A 234 -5.85 14.07 14.84
CA ASN A 234 -6.85 15.05 15.30
C ASN A 234 -7.73 15.59 14.17
N HIS A 235 -7.44 15.24 12.91
CA HIS A 235 -8.11 15.81 11.73
C HIS A 235 -8.68 14.74 10.81
N TYR A 236 -8.03 13.57 10.76
CA TYR A 236 -8.35 12.54 9.78
C TYR A 236 -8.47 11.15 10.40
N ILE A 237 -9.40 10.37 9.86
CA ILE A 237 -9.54 8.94 10.09
C ILE A 237 -9.19 8.24 8.78
N ILE A 238 -8.12 7.45 8.80
CA ILE A 238 -7.62 6.72 7.63
C ILE A 238 -7.94 5.25 7.82
N SER A 239 -8.63 4.65 6.85
CA SER A 239 -9.03 3.26 6.89
C SER A 239 -8.88 2.58 5.52
N LYS A 240 -8.97 1.25 5.52
CA LYS A 240 -9.02 0.49 4.27
C LYS A 240 -10.34 0.80 3.55
N SER A 241 -10.27 1.06 2.26
CA SER A 241 -11.47 1.27 1.45
C SER A 241 -12.30 0.01 1.35
N THR A 242 -13.61 0.18 1.48
CA THR A 242 -14.58 -0.87 1.21
C THR A 242 -14.42 -1.34 -0.24
N PRO A 243 -14.31 -2.66 -0.49
CA PRO A 243 -14.38 -3.20 -1.83
C PRO A 243 -15.62 -2.66 -2.56
N LEU A 244 -15.44 -2.15 -3.78
CA LEU A 244 -16.57 -1.86 -4.65
C LEU A 244 -17.37 -3.16 -4.84
N ASP A 245 -18.64 -3.15 -4.47
CA ASP A 245 -19.51 -4.30 -4.66
C ASP A 245 -20.07 -4.35 -6.10
N GLY A 246 -20.70 -5.45 -6.45
CA GLY A 246 -21.21 -5.66 -7.81
C GLY A 246 -22.35 -4.71 -8.19
N CYS A 247 -23.16 -4.28 -7.22
CA CYS A 247 -24.28 -3.37 -7.44
C CYS A 247 -23.78 -1.95 -7.67
N ASP A 248 -22.86 -1.46 -6.82
CA ASP A 248 -22.22 -0.16 -6.97
C ASP A 248 -21.48 -0.05 -8.31
N LEU A 249 -20.76 -1.12 -8.69
CA LEU A 249 -20.12 -1.20 -10.01
C LEU A 249 -21.14 -1.12 -11.14
N CYS A 250 -22.24 -1.87 -11.04
CA CYS A 250 -23.30 -1.88 -12.03
C CYS A 250 -23.94 -0.49 -12.17
N GLN A 251 -24.24 0.17 -11.05
CA GLN A 251 -24.80 1.52 -11.04
C GLN A 251 -23.82 2.53 -11.65
N LEU A 252 -22.53 2.44 -11.31
CA LEU A 252 -21.50 3.30 -11.86
C LEU A 252 -21.36 3.12 -13.38
N MET A 253 -21.35 1.87 -13.86
CA MET A 253 -21.25 1.55 -15.28
C MET A 253 -22.47 2.00 -16.09
N ASN A 254 -23.66 1.93 -15.49
CA ASN A 254 -24.91 2.33 -16.14
C ASN A 254 -25.28 3.80 -15.90
N HIS A 255 -24.44 4.58 -15.21
CA HIS A 255 -24.70 5.99 -14.98
C HIS A 255 -24.69 6.75 -16.32
N PRO A 256 -25.72 7.57 -16.64
CA PRO A 256 -25.83 8.23 -17.96
C PRO A 256 -24.60 9.05 -18.37
N ALA A 257 -23.91 9.66 -17.40
CA ALA A 257 -22.67 10.39 -17.67
C ALA A 257 -21.50 9.47 -18.11
N ARG A 258 -21.47 8.21 -17.65
CA ARG A 258 -20.45 7.23 -18.01
C ARG A 258 -20.71 6.59 -19.36
N LEU A 259 -21.98 6.39 -19.72
CA LEU A 259 -22.36 5.88 -21.05
C LEU A 259 -21.92 6.82 -22.19
N LYS A 260 -21.71 8.11 -21.89
CA LYS A 260 -21.19 9.12 -22.84
C LYS A 260 -19.66 9.17 -22.91
N GLN A 261 -18.94 8.46 -22.02
CA GLN A 261 -17.49 8.46 -21.97
C GLN A 261 -16.92 7.14 -22.52
N THR A 262 -16.12 7.23 -23.58
CA THR A 262 -15.30 6.11 -24.06
C THR A 262 -13.84 6.35 -23.68
N SER A 263 -13.22 5.36 -23.06
CA SER A 263 -11.77 5.34 -22.77
C SER A 263 -11.16 4.13 -23.48
N SER A 264 -10.13 4.38 -24.30
CA SER A 264 -9.35 3.33 -24.95
C SER A 264 -7.86 3.63 -24.77
N TYR A 265 -7.07 2.60 -24.52
CA TYR A 265 -5.63 2.71 -24.33
C TYR A 265 -4.94 1.87 -25.39
N GLU A 266 -4.51 2.49 -26.49
CA GLU A 266 -3.85 1.78 -27.61
C GLU A 266 -2.63 0.97 -27.16
N LYS A 267 -1.82 1.55 -26.27
CA LYS A 267 -0.63 0.92 -25.70
C LYS A 267 -0.86 0.53 -24.25
N PHE A 268 -1.86 -0.33 -23.99
CA PHE A 268 -2.24 -0.73 -22.63
C PHE A 268 -1.06 -1.14 -21.74
N ARG A 269 -0.08 -1.92 -22.24
CA ARG A 269 1.09 -2.33 -21.43
C ARG A 269 1.93 -1.13 -20.99
N LYS A 270 2.18 -0.19 -21.90
CA LYS A 270 2.90 1.07 -21.60
C LYS A 270 2.09 1.95 -20.66
N TRP A 271 0.78 2.04 -20.89
CA TRP A 271 -0.12 2.77 -20.01
C TRP A 271 -0.08 2.16 -18.61
N TRP A 272 -0.41 0.87 -18.43
CA TRP A 272 -0.44 0.18 -17.14
C TRP A 272 0.89 0.25 -16.39
N ASN A 273 1.99 0.01 -17.10
CA ASN A 273 3.32 -0.09 -16.54
C ASN A 273 4.35 0.52 -17.51
N PRO A 274 4.73 1.80 -17.34
CA PRO A 274 5.62 2.50 -18.27
C PRO A 274 6.96 1.81 -18.46
N ASN A 275 7.45 1.12 -17.42
CA ASN A 275 8.72 0.40 -17.41
C ASN A 275 8.54 -1.11 -17.71
N TYR A 276 7.49 -1.49 -18.46
CA TYR A 276 7.24 -2.90 -18.76
C TYR A 276 8.34 -3.57 -19.57
N ILE A 277 9.00 -2.84 -20.48
CA ILE A 277 10.10 -3.35 -21.32
C ILE A 277 11.25 -3.85 -20.44
N GLN A 278 11.73 -3.00 -19.54
CA GLN A 278 12.75 -3.36 -18.54
C GLN A 278 12.32 -4.53 -17.63
N ARG A 279 11.01 -4.77 -17.47
CA ARG A 279 10.47 -5.84 -16.61
C ARG A 279 10.24 -7.16 -17.37
N CYS A 280 10.16 -7.13 -18.70
CA CYS A 280 9.84 -8.29 -19.55
C CYS A 280 11.05 -8.79 -20.34
N ASP A 281 12.05 -7.95 -20.57
CA ASP A 281 13.25 -8.29 -21.35
C ASP A 281 14.46 -8.67 -20.49
N SER A 282 14.30 -8.74 -19.16
CA SER A 282 15.32 -9.31 -18.25
C SER A 282 15.25 -10.85 -18.28
N ASN A 283 15.64 -11.47 -19.39
CA ASN A 283 15.99 -12.89 -19.47
C ASN A 283 17.49 -13.03 -19.67
#